data_AF-A0A970F986-F1
#
_entry.id   AF-A0A970F986-F1
#
_cell.length_a   1.000
_cell.length_b   1.000
_cell.length_c   1.000
_cell.angle_alpha   90.00
_cell.angle_beta   90.00
_cell.angle_gamma   90.00
#
_symmetry.space_group_name_H-M   'P 1'
#
loop_
_entity.id
_entity.type
_entity.pdbx_description
1 polymer ?
#
loop_
_entity_poly.entity_id
_entity_poly.type
_entity_poly.pdbx_seq_one_letter_code
_entity_poly.pdbx_strand_id
1 'polypeptide(L)' 'DLPQIAEDALRDVCTPGNPRQTSLEDIIALYTSLM' A
#
# COMPACT_ATOMS: atom_id res chain seq x y z
N ASP A 1 7.52 -3.81 -10.68
CA ASP A 1 7.62 -4.12 -9.25
C ASP A 1 6.67 -3.31 -8.39
N LEU A 2 6.66 -1.98 -8.49
CA LEU A 2 5.81 -1.11 -7.66
C LEU A 2 4.34 -1.55 -7.55
N PRO A 3 3.63 -1.91 -8.65
CA PRO A 3 2.24 -2.33 -8.54
C PRO A 3 2.08 -3.64 -7.76
N GLN A 4 3.02 -4.59 -7.94
CA GLN A 4 2.99 -5.87 -7.24
C GLN A 4 3.30 -5.68 -5.74
N ILE A 5 4.31 -4.88 -5.42
CA ILE A 5 4.68 -4.56 -4.03
C ILE A 5 3.51 -3.88 -3.32
N ALA A 6 2.81 -2.95 -3.98
CA ALA A 6 1.64 -2.29 -3.41
C ALA A 6 0.46 -3.25 -3.20
N GLU A 7 0.27 -4.22 -4.10
CA GLU A 7 -0.76 -5.24 -3.97
C GLU A 7 -0.46 -6.22 -2.82
N ASP A 8 0.80 -6.60 -2.66
CA ASP A 8 1.26 -7.44 -1.55
C ASP A 8 1.12 -6.70 -0.21
N ALA A 9 1.47 -5.40 -0.17
CA ALA A 9 1.26 -4.55 1.00
C ALA A 9 -0.24 -4.43 1.36
N LEU A 10 -1.13 -4.29 0.37
CA LEU A 10 -2.57 -4.24 0.63
C LEU A 10 -3.10 -5.55 1.25
N ARG A 11 -2.48 -6.70 0.94
CA ARG A 11 -2.82 -8.02 1.47
C ARG A 11 -2.11 -8.37 2.78
N ASP A 12 -1.20 -7.52 3.25
CA ASP A 12 -0.44 -7.78 4.48
C ASP A 12 -1.37 -7.82 5.72
N VAL A 13 -1.08 -8.72 6.65
CA VAL A 13 -1.86 -8.92 7.88
C VAL A 13 -1.88 -7.67 8.77
N CYS A 14 -0.91 -6.77 8.63
CA CYS A 14 -0.84 -5.52 9.36
C CYS A 14 -1.74 -4.42 8.77
N THR A 15 -2.12 -4.51 7.48
CA THR A 15 -2.88 -3.46 6.78
C THR A 15 -4.25 -3.14 7.39
N PRO A 16 -5.04 -4.14 7.87
CA PRO A 16 -6.26 -3.86 8.64
C PRO A 16 -6.03 -3.09 9.95
N GLY A 17 -4.79 -3.07 10.47
CA GLY A 17 -4.42 -2.32 11.67
C GLY A 17 -4.08 -0.85 11.39
N ASN A 18 -3.98 -0.42 10.13
CA ASN A 18 -3.73 0.98 9.81
C ASN A 18 -4.96 1.83 10.17
N PRO A 19 -4.82 2.91 10.96
CA PRO A 19 -5.96 3.71 11.42
C PRO A 19 -6.69 4.44 10.28
N ARG A 20 -6.06 4.53 9.11
CA ARG A 20 -6.65 5.04 7.87
C ARG A 20 -6.91 3.88 6.92
N GLN A 21 -8.16 3.71 6.50
CA GLN A 21 -8.49 2.80 5.41
C GLN A 21 -7.74 3.25 4.15
N THR A 22 -7.04 2.31 3.50
CA THR A 22 -6.20 2.57 2.34
C THR A 22 -6.69 1.75 1.14
N SER A 23 -6.42 2.25 -0.06
CA SER A 23 -6.59 1.49 -1.30
C SER A 23 -5.25 1.10 -1.94
N LEU A 24 -5.30 0.33 -3.02
CA LEU A 24 -4.12 0.03 -3.83
C LEU A 24 -3.50 1.32 -4.41
N GLU A 25 -4.33 2.25 -4.89
CA GLU A 25 -3.85 3.51 -5.45
C GLU A 25 -3.14 4.38 -4.42
N ASP A 26 -3.65 4.41 -3.18
CA ASP A 26 -3.02 5.13 -2.07
C ASP A 26 -1.60 4.61 -1.77
N ILE A 27 -1.42 3.29 -1.74
CA ILE A 27 -0.12 2.66 -1.48
C ILE A 27 0.85 2.91 -2.63
N ILE A 28 0.38 2.84 -3.89
CA ILE A 28 1.18 3.18 -5.07
C ILE A 28 1.62 4.64 -5.00
N ALA A 29 0.72 5.56 -4.67
CA ALA A 29 1.03 6.98 -4.55
C ALA A 29 2.06 7.24 -3.44
N LEU A 30 1.92 6.57 -2.29
CA LEU A 30 2.88 6.65 -1.20
C LEU A 30 4.27 6.17 -1.64
N TYR A 31 4.39 4.98 -2.22
CA TYR A 31 5.69 4.48 -2.65
C TYR A 31 6.30 5.32 -3.77
N THR A 32 5.48 5.88 -4.66
CA THR A 32 5.95 6.82 -5.69
C THR A 32 6.53 8.10 -5.07
N SER A 33 5.95 8.60 -3.98
CA SER A 33 6.45 9.81 -3.30
C SER A 33 7.77 9.63 -2.55
N LEU A 34 8.20 8.38 -2.35
CA LEU A 34 9.42 8.02 -1.62
C LEU A 34 10.62 7.77 -2.55
N MET A 35 10.43 7.83 -3.87
CA MET A 35 11.49 7.76 -4.89
C MET A 35 12.02 9.15 -5.21
#